data_AF-A0A7W6MCQ1-F1
#
_entry.id   AF-A0A7W6MCQ1-F1
#
_cell.length_a   1.000
_cell.length_b   1.000
_cell.length_c   1.000
_cell.angle_alpha   90.00
_cell.angle_beta   90.00
_cell.angle_gamma   90.00
#
_symmetry.space_group_name_H-M   'P 1'
#
loop_
_entity.id
_entity.type
_entity.pdbx_description
1 polymer ?
#
loop_
_entity_poly.entity_id
_entity_poly.type
_entity_poly.pdbx_seq_one_letter_code
_entity_poly.pdbx_strand_id
1 'polypeptide(L)'
;MGAYNERFQYIADESHFERHGSAVAWLGNNLRPCGLVSDRLQTQYLRRSPIDGNLYADDVLSVSGIQVLSLRDAVALGFNTSEYQAGLRMQMLQSYLVQDEDELVAECRPPSGFAEADRREQGLDSLEDWLSQSEEQQVPYPDEIALSGFRAIGWASVDGRLLKSTPFDRFQNKWLVRNMVTGQLHHNPRTLAQSGLESLSIADALKLGFSTVEYRTALRVRLFERRYLKSETDLLESIHPPVDVEDAFQYWGRIPFEEEDRRLTRDLYGPSGFDFRYKEEAARLWLDRYRTIDTGPFMHP
;
A
#
# COMPACT_ATOMS: atom_id res chain seq x y z
N MET A 1 17.77 17.56 -18.55
CA MET A 1 17.38 16.91 -17.28
C MET A 1 16.06 16.23 -17.55
N GLY A 2 16.08 14.92 -17.77
CA GLY A 2 14.85 14.16 -18.07
C GLY A 2 13.91 14.24 -16.88
N ALA A 3 12.63 14.48 -17.15
CA ALA A 3 11.59 14.46 -16.13
C ALA A 3 11.61 13.09 -15.45
N TYR A 4 12.18 13.02 -14.25
CA TYR A 4 11.98 11.90 -13.35
C TYR A 4 10.47 11.73 -13.23
N ASN A 5 9.98 10.54 -13.59
CA ASN A 5 8.57 10.25 -13.55
C ASN A 5 8.20 10.10 -12.07
N GLU A 6 7.90 11.21 -11.38
CA GLU A 6 7.46 11.26 -9.97
C GLU A 6 6.22 10.39 -9.70
N ARG A 7 5.63 9.82 -10.76
CA ARG A 7 4.48 8.92 -10.77
C ARG A 7 4.68 7.63 -9.96
N PHE A 8 5.91 7.19 -9.67
CA PHE A 8 6.17 5.94 -8.93
C PHE A 8 7.30 6.13 -7.90
N GLN A 9 7.07 6.96 -6.89
CA GLN A 9 8.09 7.21 -5.89
C GLN A 9 8.03 6.17 -4.76
N TYR A 10 9.16 5.49 -4.54
CA TYR A 10 9.38 4.72 -3.32
C TYR A 10 9.55 5.70 -2.14
N ILE A 11 8.65 5.61 -1.15
CA ILE A 11 8.61 6.53 0.00
C ILE A 11 8.82 5.71 1.26
N ALA A 12 10.03 5.81 1.83
CA ALA A 12 10.45 5.13 3.05
C ALA A 12 10.49 6.05 4.29
N ASP A 13 10.20 7.35 4.13
CA ASP A 13 10.31 8.34 5.20
C ASP A 13 9.05 9.21 5.29
N GLU A 14 8.49 9.32 6.49
CA GLU A 14 7.30 10.14 6.77
C GLU A 14 7.56 11.63 6.53
N SER A 15 8.82 12.08 6.61
CA SER A 15 9.22 13.47 6.28
C SER A 15 8.85 13.87 4.85
N HIS A 16 8.65 12.90 3.95
CA HIS A 16 8.11 13.14 2.62
C HIS A 16 6.73 13.83 2.71
N PHE A 17 5.79 13.28 3.48
CA PHE A 17 4.45 13.84 3.61
C PHE A 17 4.43 15.15 4.40
N GLU A 18 5.30 15.29 5.38
CA GLU A 18 5.39 16.51 6.20
C GLU A 18 5.87 17.72 5.39
N ARG A 19 6.80 17.52 4.45
CA ARG A 19 7.37 18.59 3.62
C ARG A 19 6.35 19.28 2.72
N HIS A 20 5.38 18.54 2.21
CA HIS A 20 4.34 19.07 1.32
C HIS A 20 3.16 19.70 2.07
N GLY A 21 3.12 19.56 3.41
CA GLY A 21 1.99 20.00 4.22
C GLY A 21 0.77 19.10 4.10
N SER A 22 -0.23 19.33 4.95
CA SER A 22 -1.42 18.46 5.02
C SER A 22 -2.51 18.90 4.06
N ALA A 23 -3.15 17.94 3.39
CA ALA A 23 -4.36 18.18 2.62
C ALA A 23 -5.50 18.60 3.55
N VAL A 24 -6.31 19.55 3.08
CA VAL A 24 -7.38 20.16 3.88
C VAL A 24 -8.75 19.97 3.25
N ALA A 25 -8.86 20.19 1.95
CA ALA A 25 -10.13 20.18 1.24
C ALA A 25 -9.89 20.12 -0.27
N TRP A 26 -10.94 19.89 -1.04
CA TRP A 26 -10.92 20.04 -2.49
C TRP A 26 -10.98 21.51 -2.89
N LEU A 27 -10.43 21.85 -4.06
CA LEU A 27 -10.56 23.18 -4.64
C LEU A 27 -11.89 23.29 -5.40
N GLY A 28 -12.81 24.10 -4.89
CA GLY A 28 -14.09 24.36 -5.56
C GLY A 28 -13.97 25.34 -6.73
N ASN A 29 -15.01 25.39 -7.57
CA ASN A 29 -15.09 26.24 -8.77
C ASN A 29 -14.89 27.75 -8.53
N ASN A 30 -15.03 28.21 -7.29
CA ASN A 30 -14.83 29.60 -6.87
C ASN A 30 -13.47 29.85 -6.22
N LEU A 31 -12.52 28.92 -6.40
CA LEU A 31 -11.20 28.92 -5.75
C LEU A 31 -11.27 28.90 -4.21
N ARG A 32 -12.33 28.32 -3.66
CA ARG A 32 -12.49 28.14 -2.21
C ARG A 32 -12.48 26.66 -1.82
N PRO A 33 -12.09 26.34 -0.57
CA PRO A 33 -12.21 24.99 -0.04
C PRO A 33 -13.63 24.42 -0.18
N CYS A 34 -13.74 23.20 -0.68
CA CYS A 34 -14.98 22.44 -0.78
C CYS A 34 -14.80 21.05 -0.16
N GLY A 35 -15.82 20.56 0.54
CA GLY A 35 -15.80 19.22 1.15
C GLY A 35 -16.18 18.09 0.21
N LEU A 36 -16.88 18.39 -0.90
CA LEU A 36 -17.38 17.40 -1.84
C LEU A 36 -17.17 17.89 -3.28
N VAL A 37 -16.77 16.96 -4.14
CA VAL A 37 -16.59 17.17 -5.57
C VAL A 37 -17.15 15.96 -6.31
N SER A 38 -17.51 16.14 -7.58
CA SER A 38 -18.08 15.06 -8.39
C SER A 38 -17.05 13.99 -8.75
N ASP A 39 -15.80 14.42 -9.00
CA ASP A 39 -14.69 13.55 -9.32
C ASP A 39 -13.46 14.01 -8.52
N ARG A 40 -13.08 13.23 -7.51
CA ARG A 40 -11.94 13.53 -6.63
C ARG A 40 -10.61 13.34 -7.35
N LEU A 41 -10.54 12.53 -8.39
CA LEU A 41 -9.29 12.25 -9.10
C LEU A 41 -8.96 13.33 -10.12
N GLN A 42 -9.97 14.01 -10.65
CA GLN A 42 -9.84 15.12 -11.62
C GLN A 42 -9.92 16.51 -10.97
N THR A 43 -10.08 16.61 -9.65
CA THR A 43 -10.16 17.89 -8.95
C THR A 43 -8.89 18.18 -8.17
N GLN A 44 -8.36 19.39 -8.31
CA GLN A 44 -7.24 19.87 -7.49
C GLN A 44 -7.65 19.90 -6.02
N TYR A 45 -6.69 19.70 -5.14
CA TYR A 45 -6.90 19.78 -3.68
C TYR A 45 -6.00 20.83 -3.06
N LEU A 46 -6.41 21.32 -1.89
CA LEU A 46 -5.70 22.35 -1.15
C LEU A 46 -4.86 21.70 -0.05
N ARG A 47 -3.56 22.03 -0.04
CA ARG A 47 -2.65 21.73 1.06
C ARG A 47 -2.38 22.96 1.90
N ARG A 48 -2.24 22.76 3.21
CA ARG A 48 -1.74 23.76 4.14
C ARG A 48 -0.24 23.62 4.26
N SER A 49 0.49 24.63 3.80
CA SER A 49 1.95 24.68 3.91
C SER A 49 2.39 24.67 5.38
N PRO A 50 3.41 23.86 5.74
CA PRO A 50 3.94 23.81 7.10
C PRO A 50 4.76 25.06 7.46
N ILE A 51 5.20 25.85 6.47
CA ILE A 51 6.12 26.99 6.68
C ILE A 51 5.35 28.26 7.05
N ASP A 52 4.31 28.58 6.29
CA ASP A 52 3.56 29.85 6.39
C ASP A 52 2.08 29.64 6.75
N GLY A 53 1.61 28.39 6.78
CA GLY A 53 0.22 28.06 7.08
C GLY A 53 -0.78 28.42 5.97
N ASN A 54 -0.31 28.92 4.82
CA ASN A 54 -1.15 29.29 3.69
C ASN A 54 -1.66 28.05 2.94
N LEU A 55 -2.76 28.23 2.22
CA LEU A 55 -3.33 27.19 1.36
C LEU A 55 -2.79 27.31 -0.05
N TYR A 56 -2.30 26.19 -0.58
CA TYR A 56 -1.80 26.07 -1.95
C TYR A 56 -2.59 24.98 -2.67
N ALA A 57 -2.93 25.23 -3.93
CA ALA A 57 -3.51 24.21 -4.79
C ALA A 57 -2.41 23.24 -5.24
N ASP A 58 -2.68 21.96 -5.07
CA ASP A 58 -1.88 20.86 -5.57
C ASP A 58 -2.52 20.28 -6.83
N ASP A 59 -1.77 19.49 -7.59
CA ASP A 59 -2.26 18.91 -8.85
C ASP A 59 -3.35 17.85 -8.61
N VAL A 60 -4.04 17.46 -9.68
CA VAL A 60 -5.07 16.42 -9.65
C VAL A 60 -4.45 15.04 -9.38
N LEU A 61 -5.18 14.17 -8.68
CA LEU A 61 -4.66 12.84 -8.31
C LEU A 61 -4.56 11.89 -9.51
N SER A 62 -5.26 12.13 -10.61
CA SER A 62 -5.08 11.37 -11.85
C SER A 62 -3.72 11.61 -12.53
N VAL A 63 -3.03 12.70 -12.16
CA VAL A 63 -1.68 13.05 -12.64
C VAL A 63 -0.61 12.67 -11.63
N SER A 64 -0.84 12.94 -10.34
CA SER A 64 0.15 12.72 -9.26
C SER A 64 0.06 11.33 -8.61
N GLY A 65 -1.12 10.71 -8.68
CA GLY A 65 -1.44 9.44 -8.05
C GLY A 65 -1.82 9.55 -6.57
N ILE A 66 -2.49 8.52 -6.04
CA ILE A 66 -2.93 8.48 -4.63
C ILE A 66 -1.73 8.39 -3.66
N GLN A 67 -0.60 7.85 -4.10
CA GLN A 67 0.61 7.71 -3.29
C GLN A 67 1.17 9.01 -2.69
N VAL A 68 0.81 10.20 -3.20
CA VAL A 68 1.27 11.48 -2.65
C VAL A 68 0.53 11.88 -1.38
N LEU A 69 -0.58 11.20 -1.07
CA LEU A 69 -1.39 11.44 0.11
C LEU A 69 -0.88 10.62 1.28
N SER A 70 -0.73 11.27 2.44
CA SER A 70 -0.65 10.53 3.70
C SER A 70 -1.99 9.86 4.03
N LEU A 71 -2.02 8.93 4.99
CA LEU A 71 -3.29 8.37 5.47
C LEU A 71 -4.23 9.47 5.99
N ARG A 72 -3.68 10.50 6.65
CA ARG A 72 -4.46 11.63 7.16
C ARG A 72 -5.02 12.47 6.03
N ASP A 73 -4.23 12.69 4.97
CA ASP A 73 -4.67 13.44 3.79
C ASP A 73 -5.78 12.69 3.06
N ALA A 74 -5.63 11.37 2.88
CA ALA A 74 -6.66 10.52 2.29
C ALA A 74 -7.99 10.62 3.06
N VAL A 75 -7.94 10.51 4.40
CA VAL A 75 -9.14 10.70 5.25
C VAL A 75 -9.72 12.11 5.11
N ALA A 76 -8.87 13.15 5.13
CA ALA A 76 -9.31 14.54 5.04
C ALA A 76 -10.01 14.85 3.70
N LEU A 77 -9.53 14.22 2.63
CA LEU A 77 -10.09 14.32 1.28
C LEU A 77 -11.29 13.38 1.05
N GLY A 78 -11.66 12.58 2.05
CA GLY A 78 -12.84 11.73 2.02
C GLY A 78 -12.64 10.38 1.32
N PHE A 79 -11.41 9.92 1.16
CA PHE A 79 -11.14 8.55 0.72
C PHE A 79 -11.38 7.55 1.85
N ASN A 80 -12.04 6.45 1.53
CA ASN A 80 -12.16 5.29 2.42
C ASN A 80 -10.97 4.34 2.26
N THR A 81 -10.99 3.23 2.98
CA THR A 81 -9.85 2.29 2.99
C THR A 81 -9.72 1.56 1.66
N SER A 82 -10.84 1.06 1.13
CA SER A 82 -10.90 0.34 -0.14
C SER A 82 -10.41 1.21 -1.29
N GLU A 83 -10.81 2.48 -1.34
CA GLU A 83 -10.40 3.45 -2.37
C GLU A 83 -8.91 3.77 -2.29
N TYR A 84 -8.40 4.05 -1.09
CA TYR A 84 -6.98 4.35 -0.91
C TYR A 84 -6.10 3.15 -1.31
N GLN A 85 -6.47 1.94 -0.88
CA GLN A 85 -5.77 0.73 -1.29
C GLN A 85 -5.93 0.43 -2.78
N ALA A 86 -7.09 0.71 -3.38
CA ALA A 86 -7.35 0.51 -4.81
C ALA A 86 -6.39 1.35 -5.66
N GLY A 87 -6.26 2.65 -5.35
CA GLY A 87 -5.30 3.52 -6.04
C GLY A 87 -3.87 3.04 -5.87
N LEU A 88 -3.44 2.74 -4.64
CA LEU A 88 -2.09 2.23 -4.39
C LEU A 88 -1.82 0.90 -5.10
N ARG A 89 -2.80 -0.02 -5.11
CA ARG A 89 -2.67 -1.32 -5.78
C ARG A 89 -2.51 -1.13 -7.29
N MET A 90 -3.28 -0.25 -7.91
CA MET A 90 -3.15 0.03 -9.34
C MET A 90 -1.78 0.62 -9.68
N GLN A 91 -1.29 1.55 -8.84
CA GLN A 91 0.04 2.15 -9.01
C GLN A 91 1.16 1.13 -8.81
N MET A 92 1.05 0.29 -7.78
CA MET A 92 2.07 -0.69 -7.41
C MET A 92 2.09 -1.89 -8.37
N LEU A 93 0.94 -2.53 -8.61
CA LEU A 93 0.92 -3.75 -9.42
C LEU A 93 0.98 -3.48 -10.91
N GLN A 94 0.31 -2.43 -11.39
CA GLN A 94 0.11 -2.21 -12.81
C GLN A 94 0.91 -1.03 -13.36
N SER A 95 1.47 -0.18 -12.50
CA SER A 95 2.16 1.04 -12.91
C SER A 95 1.22 2.01 -13.64
N TYR A 96 -0.05 2.04 -13.22
CA TYR A 96 -1.07 2.96 -13.74
C TYR A 96 -1.63 3.85 -12.63
N LEU A 97 -2.02 5.06 -13.01
CA LEU A 97 -2.75 5.97 -12.14
C LEU A 97 -4.24 5.84 -12.45
N VAL A 98 -5.06 5.76 -11.42
CA VAL A 98 -6.52 5.82 -11.57
C VAL A 98 -6.89 7.20 -12.13
N GLN A 99 -7.69 7.22 -13.20
CA GLN A 99 -8.03 8.43 -13.93
C GLN A 99 -9.30 9.09 -13.40
N ASP A 100 -10.31 8.33 -13.00
CA ASP A 100 -11.61 8.88 -12.57
C ASP A 100 -12.29 8.02 -11.48
N GLU A 101 -13.41 8.50 -10.97
CA GLU A 101 -14.19 7.81 -9.92
C GLU A 101 -14.76 6.46 -10.38
N ASP A 102 -15.12 6.32 -11.66
CA ASP A 102 -15.69 5.07 -12.18
C ASP A 102 -14.62 3.97 -12.18
N GLU A 103 -13.40 4.31 -12.59
CA GLU A 103 -12.23 3.43 -12.50
C GLU A 103 -11.89 3.09 -11.05
N LEU A 104 -11.93 4.08 -10.14
CA LEU A 104 -11.68 3.86 -8.71
C LEU A 104 -12.70 2.89 -8.09
N VAL A 105 -13.98 3.06 -8.42
CA VAL A 105 -15.07 2.18 -7.94
C VAL A 105 -14.95 0.78 -8.51
N ALA A 106 -14.55 0.65 -9.78
CA ALA A 106 -14.27 -0.65 -10.39
C ALA A 106 -13.09 -1.34 -9.69
N GLU A 107 -12.02 -0.60 -9.44
CA GLU A 107 -10.81 -1.13 -8.81
C GLU A 107 -11.05 -1.52 -7.34
N CYS A 108 -11.98 -0.88 -6.62
CA CYS A 108 -12.38 -1.30 -5.27
C CYS A 108 -12.91 -2.75 -5.20
N ARG A 109 -13.38 -3.34 -6.31
CA ARG A 109 -14.00 -4.66 -6.32
C ARG A 109 -12.97 -5.76 -6.57
N PRO A 110 -13.11 -6.93 -5.92
CA PRO A 110 -12.30 -8.10 -6.27
C PRO A 110 -12.57 -8.53 -7.72
N PRO A 111 -11.60 -9.18 -8.37
CA PRO A 111 -11.76 -9.64 -9.74
C PRO A 111 -12.90 -10.65 -9.84
N SER A 112 -13.71 -10.53 -10.89
CA SER A 112 -14.85 -11.41 -11.16
C SER A 112 -14.46 -12.81 -11.64
N GLY A 113 -13.21 -12.97 -12.07
CA GLY A 113 -12.67 -14.25 -12.53
C GLY A 113 -11.17 -14.17 -12.81
N PHE A 114 -10.58 -15.33 -13.11
CA PHE A 114 -9.14 -15.50 -13.28
C PHE A 114 -8.51 -14.56 -14.31
N ALA A 115 -9.14 -14.38 -15.48
CA ALA A 115 -8.60 -13.50 -16.52
C ALA A 115 -8.57 -12.01 -16.10
N GLU A 116 -9.43 -11.61 -15.17
CA GLU A 116 -9.38 -10.28 -14.57
C GLU A 116 -8.31 -10.23 -13.47
N ALA A 117 -8.24 -11.25 -12.63
CA ALA A 117 -7.24 -11.38 -11.58
C ALA A 117 -5.81 -11.37 -12.14
N ASP A 118 -5.52 -12.15 -13.18
CA ASP A 118 -4.20 -12.19 -13.81
C ASP A 118 -3.77 -10.82 -14.35
N ARG A 119 -4.68 -10.12 -15.04
CA ARG A 119 -4.42 -8.76 -15.56
C ARG A 119 -4.15 -7.75 -14.46
N ARG A 120 -4.93 -7.79 -13.37
CA ARG A 120 -4.89 -6.79 -12.30
C ARG A 120 -3.81 -7.06 -11.26
N GLU A 121 -3.60 -8.32 -10.93
CA GLU A 121 -2.77 -8.74 -9.81
C GLU A 121 -1.36 -9.15 -10.22
N GLN A 122 -1.15 -9.48 -11.50
CA GLN A 122 0.13 -9.78 -12.13
C GLN A 122 1.04 -10.70 -11.29
N GLY A 123 0.81 -12.00 -11.37
CA GLY A 123 1.58 -12.99 -10.60
C GLY A 123 0.86 -14.32 -10.38
N LEU A 124 -0.16 -14.60 -11.19
CA LEU A 124 -0.86 -15.88 -11.16
C LEU A 124 -0.34 -16.73 -12.33
N ASP A 125 0.27 -17.87 -12.04
CA ASP A 125 0.82 -18.76 -13.08
C ASP A 125 -0.28 -19.62 -13.72
N SER A 126 -1.36 -19.91 -12.97
CA SER A 126 -2.47 -20.73 -13.45
C SER A 126 -3.78 -20.48 -12.69
N LEU A 127 -4.88 -20.94 -13.29
CA LEU A 127 -6.21 -20.95 -12.66
C LEU A 127 -6.22 -21.79 -11.38
N GLU A 128 -5.49 -22.91 -11.36
CA GLU A 128 -5.42 -23.80 -10.19
C GLU A 128 -4.70 -23.13 -9.03
N ASP A 129 -3.62 -22.38 -9.31
CA ASP A 129 -2.91 -21.59 -8.30
C ASP A 129 -3.83 -20.53 -7.70
N TRP A 130 -4.58 -19.80 -8.55
CA TRP A 130 -5.52 -18.79 -8.09
C TRP A 130 -6.63 -19.37 -7.20
N LEU A 131 -7.22 -20.51 -7.59
CA LEU A 131 -8.28 -21.17 -6.83
C LEU A 131 -7.79 -21.81 -5.52
N SER A 132 -6.50 -22.11 -5.41
CA SER A 132 -5.91 -22.75 -4.23
C SER A 132 -5.27 -21.77 -3.25
N GLN A 133 -5.25 -20.46 -3.55
CA GLN A 133 -4.69 -19.45 -2.64
C GLN A 133 -5.40 -19.44 -1.30
N SER A 134 -4.64 -19.51 -0.21
CA SER A 134 -5.16 -19.20 1.12
C SER A 134 -5.57 -17.73 1.22
N GLU A 135 -6.39 -17.39 2.22
CA GLU A 135 -6.75 -16.00 2.54
C GLU A 135 -5.49 -15.12 2.66
N GLU A 136 -4.38 -15.66 3.18
CA GLU A 136 -3.11 -14.94 3.33
C GLU A 136 -2.31 -14.78 2.04
N GLN A 137 -2.69 -15.43 0.93
CA GLN A 137 -1.99 -15.35 -0.36
C GLN A 137 -2.71 -14.47 -1.39
N GLN A 138 -4.01 -14.22 -1.19
CA GLN A 138 -4.83 -13.40 -2.08
C GLN A 138 -4.49 -11.90 -2.01
N VAL A 139 -4.67 -11.16 -3.09
CA VAL A 139 -4.60 -9.68 -3.02
C VAL A 139 -5.72 -9.15 -2.13
N PRO A 140 -5.45 -8.17 -1.24
CA PRO A 140 -6.47 -7.57 -0.40
C PRO A 140 -7.44 -6.71 -1.23
N TYR A 141 -8.74 -6.95 -1.04
CA TYR A 141 -9.85 -6.09 -1.47
C TYR A 141 -10.72 -5.80 -0.24
N PRO A 142 -10.43 -4.73 0.52
CA PRO A 142 -11.13 -4.48 1.77
C PRO A 142 -12.62 -4.28 1.54
N ASP A 143 -13.44 -4.95 2.35
CA ASP A 143 -14.87 -4.69 2.42
C ASP A 143 -15.13 -3.53 3.38
N GLU A 144 -15.42 -2.35 2.84
CA GLU A 144 -15.68 -1.15 3.64
C GLU A 144 -16.91 -1.32 4.56
N ILE A 145 -17.89 -2.16 4.18
CA ILE A 145 -19.04 -2.45 5.06
C ILE A 145 -18.54 -3.21 6.30
N ALA A 146 -17.72 -4.24 6.11
CA ALA A 146 -17.12 -4.98 7.22
C ALA A 146 -16.22 -4.10 8.10
N LEU A 147 -15.39 -3.25 7.49
CA LEU A 147 -14.52 -2.30 8.19
C LEU A 147 -15.31 -1.24 8.97
N SER A 148 -16.45 -0.79 8.45
CA SER A 148 -17.30 0.20 9.13
C SER A 148 -17.98 -0.35 10.39
N GLY A 149 -18.15 -1.68 10.47
CA GLY A 149 -18.83 -2.36 11.59
C GLY A 149 -18.04 -2.37 12.90
N PHE A 150 -16.71 -2.24 12.84
CA PHE A 150 -15.84 -2.27 14.02
C PHE A 150 -14.84 -1.11 14.00
N ARG A 151 -14.60 -0.48 15.16
CA ARG A 151 -13.61 0.60 15.29
C ARG A 151 -12.57 0.28 16.35
N ALA A 152 -11.31 0.50 16.04
CA ALA A 152 -10.22 0.34 16.98
C ALA A 152 -10.33 1.40 18.10
N ILE A 153 -10.18 0.94 19.34
CA ILE A 153 -10.15 1.82 20.51
C ILE A 153 -8.70 2.06 20.96
N GLY A 154 -7.88 1.00 20.92
CA GLY A 154 -6.47 1.04 21.26
C GLY A 154 -5.96 -0.35 21.63
N TRP A 155 -4.67 -0.44 21.97
CA TRP A 155 -4.01 -1.68 22.32
C TRP A 155 -4.54 -2.28 23.63
N ALA A 156 -4.58 -3.61 23.70
CA ALA A 156 -5.10 -4.34 24.85
C ALA A 156 -3.98 -5.10 25.58
N SER A 157 -4.07 -5.17 26.91
CA SER A 157 -3.31 -6.13 27.71
C SER A 157 -3.90 -7.54 27.57
N VAL A 158 -3.16 -8.54 28.06
CA VAL A 158 -3.63 -9.94 28.13
C VAL A 158 -4.93 -10.07 28.93
N ASP A 159 -5.11 -9.23 29.96
CA ASP A 159 -6.31 -9.19 30.81
C ASP A 159 -7.46 -8.34 30.24
N GLY A 160 -7.32 -7.82 29.01
CA GLY A 160 -8.35 -7.02 28.36
C GLY A 160 -8.49 -5.58 28.79
N ARG A 161 -7.46 -5.03 29.42
CA ARG A 161 -7.40 -3.60 29.75
C ARG A 161 -6.74 -2.82 28.62
N LEU A 162 -7.19 -1.60 28.39
CA LEU A 162 -6.55 -0.69 27.44
C LEU A 162 -5.13 -0.36 27.93
N LEU A 163 -4.13 -0.51 27.06
CA LEU A 163 -2.76 -0.09 27.35
C LEU A 163 -2.65 1.43 27.29
N LYS A 164 -1.80 1.99 28.15
CA LYS A 164 -1.51 3.44 28.17
C LYS A 164 -0.50 3.85 27.11
N SER A 165 0.32 2.91 26.64
CA SER A 165 1.37 3.12 25.66
C SER A 165 1.24 2.09 24.53
N THR A 166 1.82 2.41 23.39
CA THR A 166 2.02 1.47 22.30
C THR A 166 2.85 0.28 22.80
N PRO A 167 2.48 -0.97 22.45
CA PRO A 167 3.28 -2.14 22.78
C PRO A 167 4.64 -2.12 22.05
N PHE A 168 5.59 -2.90 22.56
CA PHE A 168 6.90 -3.04 21.91
C PHE A 168 6.78 -3.70 20.54
N ASP A 169 5.94 -4.73 20.41
CA ASP A 169 5.60 -5.35 19.13
C ASP A 169 4.09 -5.23 18.88
N ARG A 170 3.69 -4.34 17.96
CA ARG A 170 2.28 -4.11 17.61
C ARG A 170 1.67 -5.29 16.86
N PHE A 171 2.48 -6.13 16.20
CA PHE A 171 1.97 -7.22 15.37
C PHE A 171 1.52 -8.43 16.17
N GLN A 172 2.15 -8.65 17.33
CA GLN A 172 1.83 -9.77 18.24
C GLN A 172 0.79 -9.40 19.30
N ASN A 173 0.56 -8.11 19.52
CA ASN A 173 -0.40 -7.65 20.53
C ASN A 173 -1.84 -7.63 20.00
N LYS A 174 -2.79 -7.92 20.91
CA LYS A 174 -4.21 -7.73 20.63
C LYS A 174 -4.61 -6.26 20.83
N TRP A 175 -5.66 -5.83 20.15
CA TRP A 175 -6.30 -4.53 20.35
C TRP A 175 -7.78 -4.68 20.66
N LEU A 176 -8.35 -3.65 21.27
CA LEU A 176 -9.78 -3.55 21.52
C LEU A 176 -10.47 -2.93 20.32
N VAL A 177 -11.58 -3.55 19.93
CA VAL A 177 -12.50 -3.05 18.91
C VAL A 177 -13.87 -2.78 19.54
N ARG A 178 -14.53 -1.74 19.07
CA ARG A 178 -15.93 -1.45 19.39
C ARG A 178 -16.80 -1.83 18.21
N ASN A 179 -17.79 -2.68 18.43
CA ASN A 179 -18.85 -2.90 17.45
C ASN A 179 -19.71 -1.63 17.35
N MET A 180 -19.85 -1.07 16.15
CA MET A 180 -20.54 0.21 15.93
C MET A 180 -22.06 0.10 16.00
N VAL A 181 -22.61 -1.11 15.86
CA VAL A 181 -24.05 -1.36 15.97
C VAL A 181 -24.46 -1.57 17.43
N THR A 182 -23.72 -2.41 18.17
CA THR A 182 -24.08 -2.78 19.56
C THR A 182 -23.40 -1.92 20.62
N GLY A 183 -22.33 -1.18 20.26
CA GLY A 183 -21.49 -0.43 21.18
C GLY A 183 -20.57 -1.29 22.06
N GLN A 184 -20.63 -2.62 21.94
CA GLN A 184 -19.88 -3.54 22.78
C GLN A 184 -18.39 -3.52 22.44
N LEU A 185 -17.55 -3.69 23.47
CA LEU A 185 -16.11 -3.80 23.35
C LEU A 185 -15.69 -5.27 23.35
N HIS A 186 -14.83 -5.62 22.40
CA HIS A 186 -14.27 -6.95 22.28
C HIS A 186 -12.78 -6.85 21.99
N HIS A 187 -12.06 -7.93 22.31
CA HIS A 187 -10.75 -8.13 21.70
C HIS A 187 -10.93 -8.47 20.23
N ASN A 188 -10.04 -7.96 19.38
CA ASN A 188 -9.89 -8.57 18.07
C ASN A 188 -9.45 -10.04 18.26
N PRO A 189 -10.13 -11.00 17.62
CA PRO A 189 -9.79 -12.42 17.75
C PRO A 189 -8.40 -12.75 17.18
N ARG A 190 -7.94 -12.00 16.16
CA ARG A 190 -6.66 -12.18 15.47
C ARG A 190 -5.68 -11.07 15.87
N THR A 191 -4.39 -11.36 15.82
CA THR A 191 -3.33 -10.33 15.89
C THR A 191 -3.04 -9.77 14.49
N LEU A 192 -2.32 -8.65 14.37
CA LEU A 192 -1.97 -8.13 13.04
C LEU A 192 -0.98 -9.05 12.31
N ALA A 193 -0.16 -9.82 13.02
CA ALA A 193 0.66 -10.87 12.41
C ALA A 193 -0.17 -11.96 11.70
N GLN A 194 -1.44 -12.13 12.11
CA GLN A 194 -2.38 -13.12 11.58
C GLN A 194 -3.34 -12.54 10.53
N SER A 195 -3.68 -11.25 10.60
CA SER A 195 -4.64 -10.62 9.69
C SER A 195 -4.05 -9.58 8.74
N GLY A 196 -2.81 -9.15 8.95
CA GLY A 196 -2.18 -8.05 8.19
C GLY A 196 -2.55 -6.67 8.73
N LEU A 197 -1.65 -5.70 8.56
CA LEU A 197 -1.89 -4.30 8.92
C LEU A 197 -2.86 -3.63 7.92
N GLU A 198 -2.78 -4.02 6.65
CA GLU A 198 -3.67 -3.59 5.57
C GLU A 198 -5.11 -4.08 5.74
N SER A 199 -5.39 -5.02 6.66
CA SER A 199 -6.76 -5.37 7.05
C SER A 199 -7.43 -4.33 7.94
N LEU A 200 -6.69 -3.36 8.46
CA LEU A 200 -7.25 -2.25 9.22
C LEU A 200 -7.78 -1.16 8.29
N SER A 201 -8.86 -0.50 8.71
CA SER A 201 -9.24 0.77 8.10
C SER A 201 -8.12 1.79 8.30
N ILE A 202 -7.96 2.74 7.35
CA ILE A 202 -6.93 3.79 7.47
C ILE A 202 -7.05 4.59 8.77
N ALA A 203 -8.30 4.81 9.23
CA ALA A 203 -8.58 5.47 10.49
C ALA A 203 -8.16 4.64 11.71
N ASP A 204 -8.38 3.32 11.66
CA ASP A 204 -7.97 2.41 12.75
C ASP A 204 -6.45 2.23 12.80
N ALA A 205 -5.78 2.18 11.64
CA ALA A 205 -4.31 2.16 11.56
C ALA A 205 -3.71 3.41 12.22
N LEU A 206 -4.20 4.60 11.85
CA LEU A 206 -3.81 5.86 12.49
C LEU A 206 -4.12 5.86 13.99
N LYS A 207 -5.28 5.35 14.39
CA LYS A 207 -5.70 5.28 15.80
C LYS A 207 -4.79 4.38 16.64
N LEU A 208 -4.29 3.30 16.05
CA LEU A 208 -3.35 2.36 16.67
C LEU A 208 -1.90 2.83 16.60
N GLY A 209 -1.65 3.98 15.97
CA GLY A 209 -0.36 4.64 15.93
C GLY A 209 0.55 4.17 14.79
N PHE A 210 -0.02 3.61 13.72
CA PHE A 210 0.74 3.33 12.50
C PHE A 210 0.91 4.59 11.64
N SER A 211 2.08 4.74 11.03
CA SER A 211 2.38 5.81 10.08
C SER A 211 1.89 5.49 8.67
N THR A 212 1.97 6.47 7.77
CA THR A 212 1.65 6.24 6.36
C THR A 212 2.62 5.28 5.72
N VAL A 213 3.92 5.47 5.96
CA VAL A 213 4.98 4.59 5.44
C VAL A 213 4.77 3.15 5.90
N GLU A 214 4.45 2.94 7.18
CA GLU A 214 4.23 1.59 7.73
C GLU A 214 3.05 0.89 7.07
N TYR A 215 1.92 1.58 6.95
CA TYR A 215 0.72 1.02 6.33
C TYR A 215 0.93 0.70 4.84
N ARG A 216 1.57 1.61 4.10
CA ARG A 216 1.90 1.39 2.69
C ARG A 216 2.90 0.26 2.51
N THR A 217 3.86 0.12 3.43
CA THR A 217 4.83 -0.97 3.41
C THR A 217 4.14 -2.31 3.64
N ALA A 218 3.22 -2.39 4.61
CA ALA A 218 2.43 -3.60 4.82
C ALA A 218 1.61 -3.97 3.57
N LEU A 219 0.96 -2.99 2.93
CA LEU A 219 0.24 -3.22 1.69
C LEU A 219 1.19 -3.69 0.57
N ARG A 220 2.36 -3.06 0.41
CA ARG A 220 3.38 -3.47 -0.58
C ARG A 220 3.80 -4.93 -0.37
N VAL A 221 4.23 -5.27 0.85
CA VAL A 221 4.59 -6.64 1.23
C VAL A 221 3.42 -7.58 0.92
N ARG A 222 2.20 -7.17 1.25
CA ARG A 222 1.00 -7.97 0.99
C ARG A 222 0.79 -8.24 -0.50
N LEU A 223 0.99 -7.24 -1.36
CA LEU A 223 0.75 -7.31 -2.80
C LEU A 223 1.84 -8.10 -3.55
N PHE A 224 3.11 -7.92 -3.20
CA PHE A 224 4.22 -8.54 -3.93
C PHE A 224 4.72 -9.83 -3.30
N GLU A 225 4.69 -9.92 -1.97
CA GLU A 225 5.24 -11.04 -1.21
C GLU A 225 4.16 -11.98 -0.70
N ARG A 226 2.88 -11.68 -0.94
CA ARG A 226 1.74 -12.58 -0.63
C ARG A 226 1.79 -13.15 0.79
N ARG A 227 2.19 -12.32 1.74
CA ARG A 227 2.30 -12.64 3.18
C ARG A 227 1.94 -11.42 4.04
N TYR A 228 1.70 -11.68 5.33
CA TYR A 228 1.59 -10.63 6.34
C TYR A 228 2.94 -10.36 7.00
N LEU A 229 3.18 -9.11 7.35
CA LEU A 229 4.22 -8.72 8.30
C LEU A 229 3.98 -9.39 9.65
N LYS A 230 5.04 -9.91 10.27
CA LYS A 230 4.95 -10.71 11.50
C LYS A 230 5.41 -9.98 12.76
N SER A 231 6.20 -8.92 12.64
CA SER A 231 6.78 -8.19 13.77
C SER A 231 7.21 -6.79 13.37
N GLU A 232 7.58 -5.97 14.36
CA GLU A 232 8.21 -4.66 14.11
C GLU A 232 9.54 -4.78 13.37
N THR A 233 10.33 -5.82 13.63
CA THR A 233 11.60 -6.04 12.94
C THR A 233 11.36 -6.32 11.45
N ASP A 234 10.40 -7.20 11.14
CA ASP A 234 9.98 -7.50 9.76
C ASP A 234 9.45 -6.24 9.04
N LEU A 235 8.69 -5.38 9.75
CA LEU A 235 8.25 -4.09 9.23
C LEU A 235 9.44 -3.17 8.90
N LEU A 236 10.38 -2.99 9.83
CA LEU A 236 11.55 -2.12 9.63
C LEU A 236 12.44 -2.60 8.48
N GLU A 237 12.67 -3.90 8.38
CA GLU A 237 13.40 -4.52 7.26
C GLU A 237 12.65 -4.30 5.94
N SER A 238 11.31 -4.37 5.96
CA SER A 238 10.48 -4.15 4.77
C SER A 238 10.37 -2.67 4.36
N ILE A 239 10.62 -1.71 5.24
CA ILE A 239 10.69 -0.27 4.88
C ILE A 239 11.98 0.06 4.13
N HIS A 240 13.01 -0.77 4.25
CA HIS A 240 14.30 -0.60 3.59
C HIS A 240 14.71 -1.89 2.88
N PRO A 241 14.00 -2.29 1.82
CA PRO A 241 14.37 -3.46 1.05
C PRO A 241 15.72 -3.23 0.35
N PRO A 242 16.35 -4.28 -0.21
CA PRO A 242 17.58 -4.11 -0.97
C PRO A 242 17.47 -3.04 -2.05
N VAL A 243 18.55 -2.31 -2.32
CA VAL A 243 18.58 -1.15 -3.25
C VAL A 243 17.98 -1.49 -4.61
N ASP A 244 18.22 -2.69 -5.13
CA ASP A 244 17.71 -3.06 -6.46
C ASP A 244 16.18 -3.25 -6.48
N VAL A 245 15.61 -3.62 -5.34
CA VAL A 245 14.16 -3.68 -5.14
C VAL A 245 13.59 -2.27 -5.04
N GLU A 246 14.26 -1.37 -4.32
CA GLU A 246 13.90 0.05 -4.27
C GLU A 246 13.93 0.68 -5.67
N ASP A 247 15.02 0.47 -6.42
CA ASP A 247 15.18 0.92 -7.80
C ASP A 247 14.08 0.36 -8.70
N ALA A 248 13.78 -0.94 -8.61
CA ALA A 248 12.70 -1.53 -9.38
C ALA A 248 11.35 -0.84 -9.12
N PHE A 249 11.02 -0.55 -7.86
CA PHE A 249 9.82 0.21 -7.53
C PHE A 249 9.88 1.66 -8.04
N GLN A 250 11.03 2.31 -7.96
CA GLN A 250 11.20 3.68 -8.42
C GLN A 250 11.05 3.84 -9.94
N TYR A 251 11.56 2.88 -10.72
CA TYR A 251 11.51 2.94 -12.18
C TYR A 251 10.22 2.36 -12.75
N TRP A 252 9.71 1.28 -12.16
CA TRP A 252 8.65 0.48 -12.74
C TRP A 252 7.38 0.43 -11.90
N GLY A 253 7.37 0.91 -10.66
CA GLY A 253 6.24 0.74 -9.72
C GLY A 253 6.04 -0.68 -9.21
N ARG A 254 6.66 -1.68 -9.85
CA ARG A 254 6.62 -3.11 -9.56
C ARG A 254 8.02 -3.73 -9.68
N ILE A 255 8.19 -4.95 -9.19
CA ILE A 255 9.34 -5.78 -9.56
C ILE A 255 9.02 -6.39 -10.94
N PRO A 256 9.74 -6.05 -12.02
CA PRO A 256 9.53 -6.69 -13.31
C PRO A 256 9.93 -8.15 -13.19
N PHE A 257 8.97 -9.05 -13.41
CA PHE A 257 9.28 -10.46 -13.63
C PHE A 257 8.99 -10.77 -15.09
N GLU A 258 10.02 -11.13 -15.85
CA GLU A 258 9.80 -11.94 -17.05
C GLU A 258 9.19 -13.29 -16.62
N GLU A 259 8.45 -13.96 -17.51
CA GLU A 259 7.77 -15.23 -17.21
C GLU A 259 8.75 -16.32 -16.71
N GLU A 260 9.99 -16.29 -17.22
CA GLU A 260 11.08 -17.16 -16.77
C GLU A 260 11.60 -16.80 -15.36
N ASP A 261 11.56 -15.53 -14.97
CA ASP A 261 12.01 -15.04 -13.67
C ASP A 261 10.93 -15.22 -12.58
N ARG A 262 9.64 -15.32 -12.93
CA ARG A 262 8.57 -15.71 -11.99
C ARG A 262 8.78 -17.12 -11.45
N ARG A 263 9.13 -18.07 -12.34
CA ARG A 263 9.48 -19.44 -11.94
C ARG A 263 10.72 -19.49 -11.06
N LEU A 264 11.76 -18.74 -11.40
CA LEU A 264 12.98 -18.65 -10.59
C LEU A 264 12.73 -18.03 -9.22
N THR A 265 11.92 -16.99 -9.12
CA THR A 265 11.52 -16.36 -7.85
C THR A 265 10.70 -17.35 -7.00
N ARG A 266 9.77 -18.09 -7.62
CA ARG A 266 9.00 -19.16 -6.96
C ARG A 266 9.88 -20.33 -6.48
N ASP A 267 10.87 -20.72 -7.27
CA ASP A 267 11.80 -21.81 -6.94
C ASP A 267 12.84 -21.38 -5.88
N LEU A 268 13.18 -20.08 -5.81
CA LEU A 268 14.13 -19.52 -4.85
C LEU A 268 13.47 -19.16 -3.49
N TYR A 269 12.21 -18.73 -3.49
CA TYR A 269 11.53 -18.14 -2.33
C TYR A 269 10.23 -18.89 -1.92
N GLY A 270 9.85 -19.94 -2.64
CA GLY A 270 8.64 -20.73 -2.40
C GLY A 270 7.39 -20.15 -3.08
N PRO A 271 6.23 -20.85 -3.01
CA PRO A 271 4.98 -20.46 -3.66
C PRO A 271 4.37 -19.14 -3.12
N SER A 272 4.91 -18.60 -2.04
CA SER A 272 4.46 -17.37 -1.37
C SER A 272 5.42 -16.19 -1.58
N GLY A 273 6.15 -16.13 -2.69
CA GLY A 273 6.70 -14.86 -3.19
C GLY A 273 8.03 -14.39 -2.60
N PHE A 274 8.16 -14.12 -1.30
CA PHE A 274 9.41 -13.54 -0.75
C PHE A 274 9.56 -13.84 0.76
N ASP A 275 10.40 -14.81 1.11
CA ASP A 275 11.01 -14.92 2.45
C ASP A 275 12.42 -14.30 2.33
N PHE A 276 12.61 -13.04 2.76
CA PHE A 276 13.88 -12.31 2.70
C PHE A 276 14.92 -12.82 3.70
N ARG A 277 15.07 -14.14 3.85
CA ARG A 277 16.34 -14.70 4.27
C ARG A 277 17.34 -14.49 3.14
N TYR A 278 17.92 -13.29 3.11
CA TYR A 278 18.89 -12.77 2.15
C TYR A 278 19.88 -13.85 1.69
N LYS A 279 19.62 -14.46 0.54
CA LYS A 279 20.59 -15.28 -0.18
C LYS A 279 21.31 -14.34 -1.14
N GLU A 280 22.40 -13.76 -0.67
CA GLU A 280 23.28 -12.86 -1.42
C GLU A 280 23.60 -13.38 -2.82
N GLU A 281 23.77 -14.71 -2.96
CA GLU A 281 24.05 -15.38 -4.23
C GLU A 281 22.88 -15.33 -5.24
N ALA A 282 21.64 -15.38 -4.76
CA ALA A 282 20.44 -15.28 -5.60
C ALA A 282 20.17 -13.85 -6.07
N ALA A 283 20.34 -12.86 -5.17
CA ALA A 283 20.30 -11.45 -5.54
C ALA A 283 21.43 -11.12 -6.54
N ARG A 284 22.64 -11.66 -6.34
CA ARG A 284 23.77 -11.46 -7.27
C ARG A 284 23.50 -12.07 -8.64
N LEU A 285 22.93 -13.28 -8.72
CA LEU A 285 22.56 -13.91 -9.98
C LEU A 285 21.46 -13.15 -10.74
N TRP A 286 20.49 -12.59 -10.01
CA TRP A 286 19.43 -11.76 -10.58
C TRP A 286 19.99 -10.45 -11.16
N LEU A 287 20.89 -9.79 -10.42
CA LEU A 287 21.54 -8.54 -10.85
C LEU A 287 22.54 -8.72 -12.00
N ASP A 288 23.32 -9.81 -11.99
CA ASP A 288 24.26 -10.09 -13.07
C ASP A 288 23.51 -10.31 -14.40
N ARG A 289 22.30 -10.88 -14.38
CA ARG A 289 21.47 -11.08 -15.57
C ARG A 289 20.94 -9.76 -16.15
N TYR A 290 20.48 -8.84 -15.28
CA TYR A 290 19.96 -7.55 -15.70
C TYR A 290 21.04 -6.54 -16.10
N ARG A 291 22.26 -6.64 -15.54
CA ARG A 291 23.42 -5.84 -16.02
C ARG A 291 23.82 -6.17 -17.45
N THR A 292 23.58 -7.40 -17.92
CA THR A 292 23.82 -7.79 -19.32
C THR A 292 22.82 -7.20 -20.32
N ILE A 293 21.63 -6.77 -19.88
CA ILE A 293 20.58 -6.22 -20.74
C ILE A 293 20.82 -4.72 -21.03
N ASP A 294 21.47 -4.00 -20.11
CA ASP A 294 21.84 -2.58 -20.27
C ASP A 294 23.18 -2.37 -21.01
N THR A 295 23.95 -3.43 -21.23
CA THR A 295 25.00 -3.42 -22.26
C THR A 295 24.38 -3.82 -23.59
N GLY A 296 23.78 -2.86 -24.28
CA GLY A 296 23.47 -2.99 -25.71
C GLY A 296 24.69 -3.50 -26.48
N PRO A 297 24.50 -4.19 -27.63
CA PRO A 297 25.60 -4.83 -28.35
C PRO A 297 26.69 -3.79 -28.59
N PHE A 298 27.90 -4.09 -28.11
CA PHE A 298 29.11 -3.36 -28.49
C PHE A 298 29.13 -3.29 -30.02
N MET A 299 28.83 -2.12 -30.58
CA MET A 299 29.21 -1.82 -31.94
C MET A 299 30.73 -1.84 -31.95
N HIS A 300 31.29 -2.95 -32.44
CA HIS A 300 32.70 -3.01 -32.78
C HIS A 300 33.01 -1.96 -33.87
N PRO A 301 34.21 -1.36 -33.82
CA PRO A 301 34.61 -0.24 -34.67
C PRO A 301 34.62 -0.57 -36.17
#